data_AF-A0A534MBU0-F1
#
_entry.id   AF-A0A534MBU0-F1
#
_cell.length_a   1.000
_cell.length_b   1.000
_cell.length_c   1.000
_cell.angle_alpha   90.00
_cell.angle_beta   90.00
_cell.angle_gamma   90.00
#
_symmetry.space_group_name_H-M   'P 1'
#
loop_
_entity.id
_entity.type
_entity.pdbx_description
1 polymer ?
#
loop_
_entity_poly.entity_id
_entity_poly.type
_entity_poly.pdbx_seq_one_letter_code
_entity_poly.pdbx_strand_id
1 'polypeptide(L)'
;MIAEASQFVLVIAWALILAYFLGGYLTRLITGRPRMFEAFLSRIERPVFRIMGIDPTRSMTWKEYLFALLSMNALVGLFSFVVLLAQGVLPLNPTGVPGTSPDLAFHTATSFATNTDLQHYAGEASLSLFSQL
;
A
#
# COMPACT_ATOMS: atom_id res chain seq x y z
N MET A 1 20.90 19.14 -22.65
CA MET A 1 21.87 18.06 -22.93
C MET A 1 22.78 17.71 -21.73
N ILE A 2 23.77 18.53 -21.33
CA ILE A 2 24.68 18.19 -20.20
C ILE A 2 23.94 18.13 -18.85
N ALA A 3 23.03 19.08 -18.60
CA ALA A 3 22.23 19.11 -17.37
C ALA A 3 21.31 17.88 -17.24
N GLU A 4 20.60 17.51 -18.31
CA GLU A 4 19.73 16.31 -18.34
C GLU A 4 20.53 15.02 -18.14
N ALA A 5 21.72 14.91 -18.78
CA ALA A 5 22.60 13.78 -18.59
C ALA A 5 23.10 13.69 -17.13
N SER A 6 23.43 14.83 -16.51
CA SER A 6 23.85 14.86 -15.10
C SER A 6 22.71 14.47 -14.14
N GLN A 7 21.48 14.92 -14.39
CA GLN A 7 20.31 14.54 -13.60
C GLN A 7 20.04 13.03 -13.70
N PHE A 8 20.09 12.47 -14.91
CA PHE A 8 19.92 11.04 -15.12
C PHE A 8 20.95 10.22 -14.35
N VAL A 9 22.23 10.58 -14.43
CA VAL A 9 23.31 9.91 -13.70
C VAL A 9 23.09 10.00 -12.19
N LEU A 10 22.70 11.16 -11.68
CA LEU A 10 22.43 11.36 -10.25
C LEU A 10 21.25 10.51 -9.77
N VAL A 11 20.15 10.45 -10.52
CA VAL A 11 18.98 9.63 -10.17
C VAL A 11 19.34 8.15 -10.14
N ILE A 12 20.04 7.65 -11.16
CA ILE A 12 20.47 6.25 -11.21
C ILE A 12 21.46 5.93 -10.09
N ALA A 13 22.44 6.80 -9.85
CA ALA A 13 23.41 6.61 -8.77
C ALA A 13 22.72 6.51 -7.40
N TRP A 14 21.80 7.43 -7.10
CA TRP A 14 21.04 7.40 -5.86
C TRP A 14 20.12 6.18 -5.76
N ALA A 15 19.44 5.81 -6.85
CA ALA A 15 18.59 4.62 -6.88
C ALA A 15 19.41 3.35 -6.56
N LEU A 16 20.60 3.20 -7.15
CA LEU A 16 21.48 2.06 -6.89
C LEU A 16 22.02 2.04 -5.46
N ILE A 17 22.43 3.20 -4.92
CA ILE A 17 22.89 3.31 -3.54
C ILE A 17 21.78 2.88 -2.57
N LEU A 18 20.57 3.42 -2.73
CA LEU A 18 19.44 3.08 -1.88
C LEU A 18 19.01 1.61 -2.05
N ALA A 19 19.00 1.10 -3.28
CA ALA A 19 18.67 -0.29 -3.57
C ALA A 19 19.67 -1.27 -2.91
N TYR A 20 20.96 -0.93 -2.89
CA TYR A 20 21.98 -1.75 -2.22
C TYR A 20 21.71 -1.88 -0.71
N PHE A 21 21.46 -0.74 -0.05
CA PHE A 21 21.17 -0.74 1.40
C PHE A 21 19.84 -1.43 1.72
N LEU A 22 18.79 -1.11 0.97
CA LEU A 22 17.47 -1.70 1.16
C LEU A 22 17.46 -3.20 0.86
N GLY A 23 18.14 -3.63 -0.21
CA GLY A 23 18.27 -5.04 -0.58
C GLY A 23 18.97 -5.87 0.51
N GLY A 24 20.02 -5.32 1.12
CA GLY A 24 20.68 -5.94 2.27
C GLY A 24 19.75 -6.12 3.48
N TYR A 25 18.90 -5.12 3.75
CA TYR A 25 17.87 -5.21 4.79
C TYR A 25 16.79 -6.26 4.46
N LEU A 26 16.21 -6.22 3.25
CA LEU A 26 15.19 -7.15 2.79
C LEU A 26 15.68 -8.61 2.81
N THR A 27 16.94 -8.84 2.43
CA THR A 27 17.54 -10.18 2.49
C THR A 27 17.53 -10.73 3.91
N ARG A 28 17.89 -9.91 4.91
CA ARG A 28 17.85 -10.33 6.33
C ARG A 28 16.42 -10.56 6.80
N LEU A 29 15.48 -9.70 6.41
CA LEU A 29 14.06 -9.83 6.73
C LEU A 29 13.47 -11.15 6.21
N ILE A 30 13.68 -11.45 4.93
CA ILE A 30 13.13 -12.65 4.27
C ILE A 30 13.77 -13.93 4.83
N THR A 31 15.06 -13.89 5.16
CA THR A 31 15.80 -15.07 5.69
C THR A 31 15.72 -15.22 7.21
N GLY A 32 15.00 -14.34 7.92
CA GLY A 32 14.88 -14.38 9.38
C GLY A 32 16.19 -14.11 10.14
N ARG A 33 17.14 -13.41 9.51
CA ARG A 33 18.42 -13.03 10.14
C ARG A 33 18.28 -11.77 10.98
N PRO A 34 19.15 -11.58 11.99
CA PRO A 34 19.08 -10.39 12.85
C PRO A 34 19.14 -9.08 12.07
N ARG A 35 18.18 -8.19 12.31
CA ARG A 35 18.05 -6.89 11.62
C ARG A 35 18.61 -5.74 12.46
N MET A 36 19.04 -4.67 11.80
CA MET A 36 19.30 -3.41 12.49
C MET A 36 17.99 -2.93 13.12
N PHE A 37 18.02 -2.54 14.39
CA PHE A 37 16.86 -2.13 15.21
C PHE A 37 15.83 -3.21 15.55
N GLU A 38 16.11 -4.49 15.32
CA GLU A 38 15.15 -5.57 15.60
C GLU A 38 14.66 -5.62 17.05
N ALA A 39 15.54 -5.37 18.03
CA ALA A 39 15.16 -5.34 19.43
C ALA A 39 14.16 -4.21 19.76
N PHE A 40 14.21 -3.10 19.02
CA PHE A 40 13.27 -1.99 19.17
C PHE A 40 11.95 -2.29 18.43
N LEU A 41 12.05 -2.67 17.16
CA LEU A 41 10.89 -3.03 16.31
C LEU A 41 10.06 -4.16 16.94
N SER A 42 10.71 -5.22 17.43
CA SER A 42 10.02 -6.35 18.05
C SER A 42 9.24 -5.95 19.32
N ARG A 43 9.66 -4.90 20.05
CA ARG A 43 8.87 -4.39 21.20
C ARG A 43 7.57 -3.73 20.76
N ILE A 44 7.55 -3.15 19.55
CA ILE A 44 6.38 -2.50 18.95
C ILE A 44 5.50 -3.54 18.23
N GLU A 45 6.09 -4.50 17.53
CA GLU A 45 5.37 -5.52 16.76
C GLU A 45 4.68 -6.57 17.65
N ARG A 46 5.33 -7.01 18.74
CA ARG A 46 4.77 -8.03 19.65
C ARG A 46 3.37 -7.73 20.19
N PRO A 47 3.05 -6.54 20.71
CA PRO A 47 1.69 -6.25 21.16
C PRO A 47 0.70 -6.25 19.99
N VAL A 48 1.09 -5.74 18.82
CA VAL A 48 0.23 -5.73 17.62
C VAL A 48 -0.09 -7.16 17.18
N PHE A 49 0.91 -8.03 17.07
CA PHE A 49 0.71 -9.44 16.75
C PHE A 49 -0.17 -10.14 17.78
N ARG A 50 0.02 -9.86 19.07
CA ARG A 50 -0.82 -10.45 20.14
C ARG A 50 -2.28 -10.01 20.02
N ILE A 51 -2.54 -8.72 19.74
CA ILE A 51 -3.90 -8.19 19.57
C ILE A 51 -4.57 -8.80 18.33
N MET A 52 -3.82 -8.95 17.23
CA MET A 52 -4.32 -9.55 15.99
C MET A 52 -4.33 -11.09 16.01
N GLY A 53 -3.84 -11.74 17.08
CA GLY A 53 -3.74 -13.20 17.16
C GLY A 53 -2.74 -13.82 16.17
N ILE A 54 -1.75 -13.06 15.71
CA ILE A 54 -0.74 -13.49 14.74
C ILE A 54 0.44 -14.13 15.48
N ASP A 55 0.82 -15.35 15.07
CA ASP A 55 2.08 -15.98 15.48
C ASP A 55 3.14 -15.77 14.39
N PRO A 56 4.15 -14.91 14.61
CA PRO A 56 5.19 -14.63 13.62
C PRO A 56 6.16 -15.80 13.42
N THR A 57 6.14 -16.83 14.27
CA THR A 57 7.02 -18.01 14.15
C THR A 57 6.43 -19.10 13.25
N ARG A 58 5.12 -19.01 12.95
CA ARG A 58 4.42 -19.97 12.10
C ARG A 58 4.60 -19.61 10.62
N SER A 59 5.20 -20.52 9.86
CA SER A 59 5.24 -20.41 8.39
C SER A 59 3.86 -20.72 7.78
N MET A 60 3.51 -20.01 6.71
CA MET A 60 2.35 -20.34 5.88
C MET A 60 2.70 -21.35 4.79
N THR A 61 1.80 -22.28 4.49
CA THR A 61 1.90 -23.03 3.23
C THR A 61 1.57 -22.13 2.04
N TRP A 62 1.92 -22.53 0.81
CA TRP A 62 1.61 -21.74 -0.39
C TRP A 62 0.11 -21.46 -0.55
N LYS A 63 -0.76 -22.41 -0.16
CA LYS A 63 -2.21 -22.26 -0.21
C LYS A 63 -2.67 -21.21 0.80
N GLU A 64 -2.20 -21.32 2.04
CA GLU A 64 -2.52 -20.34 3.10
C GLU A 64 -2.09 -18.93 2.71
N TYR A 65 -0.88 -18.79 2.16
CA TYR A 65 -0.35 -17.52 1.70
C TYR A 65 -1.18 -16.95 0.54
N LEU A 66 -1.52 -17.78 -0.45
CA LEU A 66 -2.36 -17.38 -1.58
C LEU A 66 -3.74 -16.90 -1.11
N PHE A 67 -4.39 -17.65 -0.22
CA PHE A 67 -5.68 -17.25 0.33
C PHE A 67 -5.57 -15.96 1.15
N ALA A 68 -4.56 -15.83 2.01
CA ALA A 68 -4.34 -14.61 2.78
C ALA A 68 -4.16 -13.39 1.86
N LEU A 69 -3.35 -13.53 0.79
CA LEU A 69 -3.11 -12.48 -0.19
C LEU A 69 -4.40 -12.08 -0.92
N LEU A 70 -5.15 -13.07 -1.46
CA LEU A 70 -6.37 -12.81 -2.21
C LEU A 70 -7.48 -12.24 -1.33
N SER A 71 -7.67 -12.78 -0.13
CA SER A 71 -8.69 -12.31 0.81
C SER A 71 -8.41 -10.89 1.30
N MET A 72 -7.14 -10.55 1.57
CA MET A 72 -6.79 -9.17 1.96
C MET A 72 -7.02 -8.18 0.82
N ASN A 73 -6.59 -8.50 -0.40
CA ASN A 73 -6.84 -7.64 -1.56
C ASN A 73 -8.33 -7.48 -1.86
N ALA A 74 -9.11 -8.56 -1.76
CA ALA A 74 -10.56 -8.51 -1.93
C ALA A 74 -11.24 -7.65 -0.84
N LEU A 75 -10.81 -7.79 0.42
CA LEU A 75 -11.35 -7.02 1.54
C LEU A 75 -11.06 -5.52 1.39
N VAL A 76 -9.80 -5.16 1.09
CA VAL A 76 -9.39 -3.77 0.90
C VAL A 76 -10.05 -3.19 -0.36
N GLY A 77 -10.09 -3.94 -1.47
CA GLY A 77 -10.76 -3.52 -2.69
C GLY A 77 -12.25 -3.28 -2.49
N LEU A 78 -12.94 -4.18 -1.76
CA LEU A 78 -14.35 -4.00 -1.41
C LEU A 78 -14.56 -2.79 -0.49
N PHE A 79 -13.68 -2.61 0.50
CA PHE A 79 -13.70 -1.45 1.37
C PHE A 79 -13.56 -0.15 0.56
N SER A 80 -12.58 -0.06 -0.32
CA SER A 80 -12.37 1.10 -1.20
C SER A 80 -13.58 1.34 -2.11
N PHE A 81 -14.18 0.28 -2.67
CA PHE A 81 -15.40 0.39 -3.48
C PHE A 81 -16.55 1.03 -2.70
N VAL A 82 -16.80 0.56 -1.47
CA VAL A 82 -17.86 1.11 -0.60
C VAL A 82 -17.56 2.56 -0.21
N VAL A 83 -16.30 2.88 0.11
CA VAL A 83 -15.88 4.25 0.43
C VAL A 83 -16.14 5.19 -0.76
N LEU A 84 -15.81 4.79 -1.98
CA LEU A 84 -16.01 5.60 -3.18
C LEU A 84 -17.50 5.82 -3.51
N LEU A 85 -18.35 4.81 -3.29
CA LEU A 85 -19.79 4.97 -3.42
C LEU A 85 -20.36 5.93 -2.36
N ALA A 86 -19.88 5.82 -1.13
CA ALA A 86 -20.39 6.57 0.02
C ALA A 86 -19.68 7.90 0.27
N GLN A 87 -18.68 8.30 -0.54
CA GLN A 87 -17.83 9.46 -0.24
C GLN A 87 -18.59 10.77 -0.02
N GLY A 88 -19.79 10.91 -0.60
CA GLY A 88 -20.66 12.07 -0.40
C GLY A 88 -21.18 12.25 1.03
N VAL A 89 -21.23 11.19 1.84
CA VAL A 89 -21.70 11.24 3.25
C VAL A 89 -20.59 10.99 4.27
N LEU A 90 -19.38 10.66 3.80
CA LEU A 90 -18.23 10.41 4.66
C LEU A 90 -17.61 11.72 5.15
N PRO A 91 -16.93 11.72 6.32
CA PRO A 91 -16.23 12.90 6.82
C PRO A 91 -15.09 13.32 5.87
N LEU A 92 -14.48 14.49 6.13
CA LEU A 92 -13.38 15.04 5.30
C LEU A 92 -13.77 15.23 3.82
N ASN A 93 -14.97 15.75 3.59
CA ASN A 93 -15.45 16.16 2.26
C ASN A 93 -15.80 17.66 2.24
N PRO A 94 -14.83 18.57 2.39
CA PRO A 94 -15.08 20.02 2.48
C PRO A 94 -15.63 20.62 1.17
N THR A 95 -15.33 19.99 0.04
CA THR A 95 -15.77 20.39 -1.30
C THR A 95 -17.13 19.80 -1.70
N GLY A 96 -17.70 18.92 -0.87
CA GLY A 96 -19.02 18.33 -1.10
C GLY A 96 -19.09 17.41 -2.32
N VAL A 97 -18.00 16.71 -2.63
CA VAL A 97 -17.91 15.77 -3.76
C VAL A 97 -18.95 14.67 -3.57
N PRO A 98 -19.84 14.41 -4.56
CA PRO A 98 -20.85 13.36 -4.43
C PRO A 98 -20.22 11.96 -4.46
N GLY A 99 -21.02 10.95 -4.12
CA GLY A 99 -20.66 9.55 -4.33
C GLY A 99 -20.29 9.27 -5.79
N THR A 100 -19.27 8.44 -6.00
CA THR A 100 -18.85 8.02 -7.35
C THR A 100 -19.89 7.09 -7.97
N SER A 101 -20.07 7.13 -9.28
CA SER A 101 -20.92 6.17 -9.97
C SER A 101 -20.41 4.73 -9.75
N PRO A 102 -21.29 3.70 -9.70
CA PRO A 102 -20.85 2.34 -9.38
C PRO A 102 -19.80 1.76 -10.33
N ASP A 103 -19.87 2.09 -11.61
CA ASP A 103 -18.90 1.67 -12.63
C ASP A 103 -17.51 2.29 -12.38
N LEU A 104 -17.45 3.60 -12.07
CA LEU A 104 -16.19 4.29 -11.80
C LEU A 104 -15.63 3.90 -10.43
N ALA A 105 -16.49 3.71 -9.42
CA ALA A 105 -16.08 3.21 -8.11
C ALA A 105 -15.46 1.82 -8.22
N PHE A 106 -16.07 0.92 -9.00
CA PHE A 106 -15.57 -0.44 -9.23
C PHE A 106 -14.24 -0.43 -9.98
N HIS A 107 -14.15 0.34 -11.07
CA HIS A 107 -12.92 0.51 -11.82
C HIS A 107 -11.78 1.00 -10.92
N THR A 108 -12.01 2.10 -10.20
CA THR A 108 -10.99 2.75 -9.37
C THR A 108 -10.56 1.86 -8.21
N ALA A 109 -11.50 1.25 -7.48
CA ALA A 109 -11.19 0.33 -6.40
C ALA A 109 -10.39 -0.89 -6.88
N THR A 110 -10.76 -1.45 -8.04
CA THR A 110 -10.01 -2.57 -8.64
C THR A 110 -8.61 -2.13 -9.04
N SER A 111 -8.47 -0.94 -9.63
CA SER A 111 -7.18 -0.44 -10.08
C SER A 111 -6.18 -0.24 -8.93
N PHE A 112 -6.64 0.28 -7.79
CA PHE A 112 -5.82 0.37 -6.58
C PHE A 112 -5.55 -1.01 -5.96
N ALA A 113 -6.56 -1.88 -5.89
CA ALA A 113 -6.36 -3.25 -5.37
C ALA A 113 -5.38 -4.07 -6.22
N THR A 114 -5.28 -3.80 -7.52
CA THR A 114 -4.31 -4.42 -8.43
C THR A 114 -3.01 -3.63 -8.57
N ASN A 115 -2.80 -2.59 -7.75
CA ASN A 115 -1.61 -1.74 -7.73
C ASN A 115 -1.26 -1.19 -9.14
N THR A 116 -2.29 -0.90 -9.92
CA THR A 116 -2.21 -0.36 -11.30
C THR A 116 -2.35 1.16 -11.30
N ASP A 117 -3.11 1.70 -10.36
CA ASP A 117 -3.32 3.14 -10.15
C ASP A 117 -3.74 3.89 -11.42
N LEU A 118 -4.57 3.24 -12.24
CA LEU A 118 -5.18 3.80 -13.44
C LEU A 118 -6.35 4.71 -13.07
N GLN A 119 -6.28 5.96 -13.52
CA GLN A 119 -7.22 7.00 -13.14
C GLN A 119 -8.07 7.43 -14.35
N HIS A 120 -9.37 7.13 -14.28
CA HIS A 120 -10.39 7.63 -15.22
C HIS A 120 -11.21 8.79 -14.62
N TYR A 121 -10.64 9.49 -13.65
CA TYR A 121 -11.26 10.59 -12.93
C TYR A 121 -10.23 11.71 -12.71
N ALA A 122 -10.71 12.92 -12.42
CA ALA A 122 -9.83 14.04 -12.06
C ALA A 122 -9.68 14.11 -10.54
N GLY A 123 -8.51 13.73 -10.00
CA GLY A 123 -8.30 13.52 -8.56
C GLY A 123 -8.89 14.61 -7.64
N GLU A 124 -8.52 15.88 -7.86
CA GLU A 124 -8.96 17.00 -7.00
C GLU A 124 -10.46 17.35 -7.13
N ALA A 125 -11.09 17.03 -8.26
CA ALA A 125 -12.49 17.37 -8.52
C ALA A 125 -13.45 16.19 -8.28
N SER A 126 -12.95 14.96 -8.28
CA SER A 126 -13.76 13.74 -8.31
C SER A 126 -13.67 12.90 -7.03
N LEU A 127 -12.71 13.15 -6.14
CA LEU A 127 -12.55 12.42 -4.87
C LEU A 127 -12.49 13.36 -3.65
N SER A 128 -13.17 12.96 -2.58
CA SER A 128 -13.06 13.58 -1.25
C SER A 128 -11.67 13.37 -0.66
N LEU A 129 -11.27 14.20 0.32
CA LEU A 129 -10.01 14.01 1.03
C LEU A 129 -9.98 12.67 1.77
N PHE A 130 -11.11 12.22 2.33
CA PHE A 130 -11.19 10.90 2.97
C PHE A 130 -10.89 9.75 2.01
N SER A 131 -11.40 9.83 0.78
CA SER A 131 -11.19 8.77 -0.22
C SER A 131 -9.74 8.69 -0.72
N GLN A 132 -8.92 9.70 -0.46
CA GLN A 132 -7.51 9.74 -0.85
C GLN A 132 -6.53 9.32 0.26
N LEU A 133 -7.01 9.21 1.52
CA LEU A 133 -6.24 8.76 2.68
C LEU A 133 -6.14 7.23 2.75
#